data_AF-A0A8R1DXL5-F1
#
_entry.id   AF-A0A8R1DXL5-F1
#
_cell.length_a   1.000
_cell.length_b   1.000
_cell.length_c   1.000
_cell.angle_alpha   90.00
_cell.angle_beta   90.00
_cell.angle_gamma   90.00
#
_symmetry.space_group_name_H-M   'P 1'
#
loop_
_entity.id
_entity.type
_entity.pdbx_description
1 polymer ?
#
loop_
_entity_poly.entity_id
_entity_poly.type
_entity_poly.pdbx_seq_one_letter_code
_entity_poly.pdbx_strand_id
1 'polypeptide(L)'
;MQRSSDGSTCEPCPIGSFKSADDMVCMMCPTGRTTMSKASKSLEACHIKICFPGTILDASTFKCEPCDFGTYMDEYDGRICKTCPVSTTTYQLGANSAKMCEWTNQCKASTHNCHWLAACIDLPDENHKKMYSCKCKPGFVGNGFHCVDACDGFCQNGGSCLKTGRGETRCICASGFGGRRCQLAEGN
;
A
#
# COMPACT_ATOMS: atom_id res chain seq x y z
N MET A 1 20.09 29.73 22.23
CA MET A 1 19.09 30.52 21.47
C MET A 1 19.84 31.46 20.56
N GLN A 2 19.28 31.75 19.38
CA GLN A 2 19.81 32.73 18.43
C GLN A 2 18.74 33.78 18.13
N ARG A 3 19.14 34.93 17.60
CA ARG A 3 18.20 35.97 17.20
C ARG A 3 17.44 35.53 15.94
N SER A 4 16.13 35.76 15.90
CA SER A 4 15.27 35.50 14.74
C SER A 4 15.71 36.34 13.52
N SER A 5 15.34 35.91 12.32
CA SER A 5 15.71 36.58 11.06
C SER A 5 15.18 38.01 10.92
N ASP A 6 14.04 38.30 11.56
CA ASP A 6 13.43 39.64 11.68
C ASP A 6 13.99 40.47 12.85
N GLY A 7 14.89 39.88 13.65
CA GLY A 7 15.56 40.55 14.76
C GLY A 7 14.70 40.81 16.00
N SER A 8 13.45 40.30 16.02
CA SER A 8 12.43 40.62 17.03
C SER A 8 12.47 39.72 18.26
N THR A 9 12.92 38.47 18.13
CA THR A 9 12.85 37.47 19.21
C THR A 9 14.09 36.56 19.27
N CYS A 10 14.21 35.81 20.36
CA CYS A 10 15.23 34.77 20.53
C CYS A 10 14.61 33.39 20.29
N GLU A 11 15.08 32.69 19.27
CA GLU A 11 14.62 31.33 18.94
C GLU A 11 15.58 30.26 19.49
N PRO A 12 15.05 29.13 20.00
CA PRO A 12 15.88 28.00 20.37
C PRO A 12 16.61 27.44 19.16
N CYS A 13 17.86 26.98 19.34
CA CYS A 13 18.61 26.33 18.27
C CYS A 13 17.82 25.13 17.72
N PRO A 14 17.64 24.99 16.41
CA PRO A 14 16.92 23.86 15.84
C PRO A 14 17.64 22.53 16.13
N ILE A 15 16.92 21.42 15.94
CA ILE A 15 17.51 20.08 15.99
C ILE A 15 18.67 20.01 14.98
N GLY A 16 19.76 19.34 15.37
CA GLY A 16 20.98 19.31 14.56
C GLY A 16 21.88 20.51 14.75
N SER A 17 21.59 21.38 15.72
CA SER A 17 22.44 22.51 16.09
C SER A 17 22.50 22.74 17.60
N PHE A 18 23.57 23.37 18.06
CA PHE A 18 23.83 23.71 19.45
C PHE A 18 24.41 25.13 19.57
N LYS A 19 24.40 25.71 20.76
CA LYS A 19 25.08 27.00 21.01
C LYS A 19 25.71 26.99 22.40
N SER A 20 27.03 27.13 22.45
CA SER A 20 27.80 27.26 23.69
C SER A 20 27.71 28.68 24.26
N ALA A 21 28.26 28.92 25.45
CA ALA A 21 28.26 30.24 26.08
C ALA A 21 28.98 31.30 25.20
N ASP A 22 30.08 30.89 24.56
CA ASP A 22 30.94 31.75 23.75
C ASP A 22 30.45 31.93 22.30
N ASP A 23 29.52 31.09 21.85
CA ASP A 23 29.01 31.13 20.48
C ASP A 23 27.94 32.22 20.34
N MET A 24 28.00 33.02 19.27
CA MET A 24 27.00 34.08 19.01
C MET A 24 25.74 33.56 18.30
N VAL A 25 25.86 32.43 17.60
CA VAL A 25 24.82 31.83 16.75
C VAL A 25 24.74 30.32 16.99
N CYS A 26 23.68 29.66 16.52
CA CYS A 26 23.59 28.20 16.60
C CYS A 26 24.55 27.55 15.60
N MET A 27 25.47 26.76 16.13
CA MET A 27 26.45 25.98 15.39
C MET A 27 25.84 24.64 14.99
N MET A 28 26.07 24.21 13.75
CA MET A 28 25.58 22.91 13.26
C MET A 28 26.36 21.76 13.89
N CYS A 29 25.69 20.64 14.10
CA CYS A 29 26.35 19.40 14.50
C CYS A 29 27.32 18.90 13.42
N PRO A 30 28.36 18.13 13.81
CA PRO A 30 29.26 17.47 12.87
C PRO A 30 28.51 16.55 11.90
N THR A 31 29.12 16.26 10.75
CA THR A 31 28.50 15.47 9.68
C THR A 31 27.88 14.17 10.18
N GLY A 32 26.60 13.97 9.86
CA GLY A 32 25.86 12.75 10.21
C GLY A 32 25.37 12.68 11.65
N ARG A 33 25.56 13.75 12.45
CA ARG A 33 25.09 13.84 13.84
C ARG A 33 23.98 14.87 14.00
N THR A 34 23.14 14.65 14.99
CA THR A 34 22.03 15.53 15.37
C THR A 34 21.89 15.62 16.89
N THR A 35 20.99 16.49 17.35
CA THR A 35 20.67 16.70 18.77
C THR A 35 19.34 16.05 19.15
N MET A 36 19.18 15.70 20.42
CA MET A 36 17.92 15.10 20.90
C MET A 36 16.74 16.07 20.79
N SER A 37 16.99 17.36 21.02
CA SER A 37 15.96 18.38 21.06
C SER A 37 16.49 19.73 20.63
N LYS A 38 15.56 20.66 20.41
CA LYS A 38 15.88 22.08 20.20
C LYS A 38 16.59 22.66 21.44
N ALA A 39 17.26 23.80 21.27
CA ALA A 39 17.95 24.54 22.34
C ALA A 39 19.16 23.83 22.99
N SER A 40 19.82 22.93 22.27
CA SER A 40 21.05 22.30 22.75
C SER A 40 22.15 23.34 23.05
N LYS A 41 22.89 23.12 24.14
CA LYS A 41 23.84 24.11 24.70
C LYS A 41 25.31 23.71 24.57
N SER A 42 25.61 22.53 24.02
CA SER A 42 26.98 22.02 23.88
C SER A 42 27.10 21.07 22.69
N LEU A 43 28.33 20.94 22.18
CA LEU A 43 28.68 19.99 21.12
C LEU A 43 28.43 18.52 21.55
N GLU A 44 28.51 18.22 22.84
CA GLU A 44 28.24 16.88 23.38
C GLU A 44 26.82 16.41 23.10
N ALA A 45 25.87 17.33 22.88
CA ALA A 45 24.51 16.98 22.47
C ALA A 45 24.44 16.38 21.05
N CYS A 46 25.47 16.59 20.22
CA CYS A 46 25.56 16.08 18.84
C CYS A 46 26.10 14.64 18.77
N HIS A 47 25.59 13.74 19.61
CA HIS A 47 26.02 12.33 19.63
C HIS A 47 25.05 11.40 18.90
N ILE A 48 23.85 11.85 18.59
CA ILE A 48 22.80 11.06 17.94
C ILE A 48 23.02 11.05 16.43
N LYS A 49 22.76 9.94 15.75
CA LYS A 49 22.84 9.90 14.29
C LYS A 49 21.60 10.56 13.68
N ILE A 50 21.77 11.27 12.56
CA ILE A 50 20.64 11.82 11.81
C ILE A 50 19.70 10.69 11.41
N CYS A 51 18.39 10.88 11.65
CA CYS A 51 17.36 9.97 11.18
C CYS A 51 16.98 10.34 9.76
N PHE A 52 17.16 9.39 8.84
CA PHE A 52 16.81 9.56 7.44
C PHE A 52 15.29 9.51 7.24
N PRO A 53 14.76 10.07 6.15
CA PRO A 53 13.37 9.88 5.76
C PRO A 53 12.97 8.40 5.80
N GLY A 54 11.78 8.16 6.35
CA GLY A 54 11.26 6.85 6.70
C GLY A 54 11.57 6.42 8.13
N THR A 55 12.35 7.18 8.90
CA THR A 55 12.68 6.83 10.29
C THR A 55 12.38 7.94 11.27
N ILE A 56 12.16 7.58 12.53
CA ILE A 56 11.99 8.49 13.67
C ILE A 56 12.96 8.13 14.79
N LEU A 57 13.35 9.13 15.58
CA LEU A 57 14.21 8.87 16.73
C LEU A 57 13.42 8.29 17.90
N ASP A 58 13.76 7.07 18.31
CA ASP A 58 13.35 6.53 19.60
C ASP A 58 14.15 7.23 20.72
N ALA A 59 13.43 7.98 21.55
CA ALA A 59 14.01 8.74 22.65
C ALA A 59 14.60 7.85 23.77
N SER A 60 14.19 6.59 23.85
CA SER A 60 14.67 5.64 24.86
C SER A 60 15.99 4.99 24.46
N THR A 61 16.14 4.60 23.20
CA THR A 61 17.36 3.94 22.70
C THR A 61 18.31 4.88 21.96
N PHE A 62 17.91 6.12 21.67
CA PHE A 62 18.64 7.09 20.85
C PHE A 62 18.95 6.56 19.43
N LYS A 63 18.12 5.64 18.92
CA LYS A 63 18.25 5.04 17.59
C LYS A 63 17.10 5.47 16.68
N CYS A 64 17.37 5.47 15.38
CA CYS A 64 16.34 5.73 14.39
C CYS A 64 15.60 4.43 14.07
N GLU A 65 14.29 4.43 14.31
CA GLU A 65 13.39 3.31 14.03
C GLU A 65 12.52 3.62 12.81
N PRO A 66 12.20 2.64 11.98
CA PRO A 66 11.38 2.85 10.80
C PRO A 66 9.95 3.21 11.18
N CYS A 67 9.31 4.04 10.36
CA CYS A 67 7.88 4.29 10.46
C CYS A 67 7.07 3.00 10.22
N ASP A 68 6.05 2.78 11.04
CA ASP A 68 5.15 1.64 10.92
C ASP A 68 4.24 1.74 9.68
N PHE A 69 3.58 0.63 9.36
CA PHE A 69 2.59 0.56 8.29
C PHE A 69 1.48 1.61 8.46
N GLY A 70 1.01 2.14 7.33
CA GLY A 70 0.02 3.23 7.31
C GLY A 70 0.60 4.61 7.67
N THR A 71 1.91 4.71 7.90
CA THR A 71 2.60 5.97 8.19
C THR A 71 3.83 6.15 7.32
N TYR A 72 4.33 7.39 7.23
CA TYR A 72 5.53 7.76 6.48
C TYR A 72 6.28 8.94 7.14
N MET A 73 7.54 9.13 6.76
CA MET A 73 8.35 10.29 7.15
C MET A 73 9.16 10.80 5.96
N ASP A 74 8.85 11.98 5.45
CA ASP A 74 9.52 12.61 4.30
C ASP A 74 10.56 13.67 4.69
N GLU A 75 10.79 13.87 5.99
CA GLU A 75 11.73 14.83 6.55
C GLU A 75 12.90 14.13 7.27
N TYR A 76 14.05 14.79 7.29
CA TYR A 76 15.18 14.37 8.13
C TYR A 76 14.92 14.72 9.59
N ASP A 77 15.40 13.89 10.51
CA ASP A 77 15.23 14.05 11.96
C ASP A 77 13.76 14.17 12.42
N GLY A 78 12.88 13.50 11.67
CA GLY A 78 11.47 13.35 11.98
C GLY A 78 11.22 12.79 13.38
N ARG A 79 10.16 13.27 14.03
CA ARG A 79 9.79 12.85 15.40
C ARG A 79 8.52 12.03 15.47
N ILE A 80 7.63 12.23 14.51
CA ILE A 80 6.32 11.59 14.46
C ILE A 80 6.03 11.23 13.01
N CYS A 81 5.86 9.95 12.71
CA CYS A 81 5.46 9.52 11.39
C CYS A 81 4.10 10.10 11.03
N LYS A 82 4.01 10.69 9.84
CA LYS A 82 2.79 11.25 9.26
C LYS A 82 1.88 10.09 8.85
N THR A 83 0.60 10.17 9.14
CA THR A 83 -0.37 9.15 8.71
C THR A 83 -0.64 9.26 7.22
N CYS A 84 -0.87 8.12 6.57
CA CYS A 84 -1.31 8.11 5.19
C CYS A 84 -2.69 8.79 5.03
N PRO A 85 -2.96 9.42 3.87
CA PRO A 85 -4.27 9.96 3.55
C PRO A 85 -5.40 8.92 3.65
N VAL A 86 -6.64 9.40 3.74
CA VAL A 86 -7.83 8.55 3.85
C VAL A 86 -7.88 7.50 2.72
N SER A 87 -8.26 6.26 3.07
CA SER A 87 -8.31 5.11 2.15
C SER A 87 -6.97 4.71 1.51
N THR A 88 -5.86 5.12 2.09
CA THR A 88 -4.52 4.71 1.66
C THR A 88 -3.68 4.20 2.83
N THR A 89 -2.66 3.40 2.54
CA THR A 89 -1.75 2.83 3.53
C THR A 89 -0.39 2.52 2.91
N THR A 90 0.66 2.46 3.73
CA THR A 90 1.97 1.94 3.33
C THR A 90 2.06 0.46 3.71
N TYR A 91 2.41 -0.39 2.73
CA TYR A 91 2.58 -1.84 2.92
C TYR A 91 4.03 -2.24 3.24
N GLN A 92 4.88 -1.25 3.52
CA GLN A 92 6.28 -1.45 3.88
C GLN A 92 6.64 -0.53 5.05
N LEU A 93 7.47 -1.05 5.94
CA LEU A 93 8.07 -0.26 7.01
C LEU A 93 9.00 0.81 6.43
N GLY A 94 9.11 1.92 7.13
CA GLY A 94 10.02 3.00 6.81
C GLY A 94 9.66 3.76 5.54
N ALA A 95 8.36 3.90 5.25
CA ALA A 95 7.92 4.69 4.10
C ALA A 95 8.43 6.13 4.22
N ASN A 96 9.12 6.60 3.19
CA ASN A 96 9.83 7.88 3.20
C ASN A 96 9.11 8.99 2.43
N SER A 97 7.89 8.74 1.96
CA SER A 97 7.11 9.70 1.20
C SER A 97 5.62 9.37 1.25
N ALA A 98 4.79 10.41 1.23
CA ALA A 98 3.34 10.27 1.04
C ALA A 98 2.97 9.50 -0.24
N LYS A 99 3.84 9.51 -1.26
CA LYS A 99 3.65 8.77 -2.52
C LYS A 99 3.70 7.25 -2.35
N MET A 100 4.25 6.75 -1.24
CA MET A 100 4.27 5.32 -0.90
C MET A 100 2.96 4.87 -0.23
N CYS A 101 2.05 5.80 0.08
CA CYS A 101 0.70 5.48 0.52
C CYS A 101 -0.13 5.03 -0.68
N GLU A 102 -0.46 3.75 -0.71
CA GLU A 102 -1.23 3.12 -1.76
C GLU A 102 -2.68 2.91 -1.34
N TRP A 103 -3.61 2.86 -2.31
CA TRP A 103 -5.01 2.63 -2.01
C TRP A 103 -5.28 1.26 -1.38
N THR A 104 -6.03 1.26 -0.29
CA THR A 104 -6.48 0.03 0.38
C THR A 104 -7.51 -0.75 -0.44
N ASN A 105 -8.17 -0.09 -1.40
CA ASN A 105 -9.12 -0.73 -2.31
C ASN A 105 -8.55 -0.78 -3.73
N GLN A 106 -8.05 -1.95 -4.13
CA GLN A 106 -7.41 -2.14 -5.43
C GLN A 106 -8.42 -2.10 -6.58
N CYS A 107 -9.69 -2.47 -6.32
CA CYS A 107 -10.77 -2.41 -7.30
C CYS A 107 -11.10 -0.97 -7.72
N LYS A 108 -11.17 -0.04 -6.76
CA LYS A 108 -11.42 1.38 -7.01
C LYS A 108 -10.21 2.07 -7.60
N ALA A 109 -9.01 1.67 -7.17
CA ALA A 109 -7.75 2.21 -7.67
C ALA A 109 -7.35 1.64 -9.05
N SER A 110 -8.05 0.62 -9.55
CA SER A 110 -7.72 -0.08 -10.80
C SER A 110 -6.27 -0.61 -10.83
N THR A 111 -5.76 -1.04 -9.68
CA THR A 111 -4.41 -1.62 -9.53
C THR A 111 -4.44 -3.15 -9.46
N HIS A 112 -5.62 -3.75 -9.63
CA HIS A 112 -5.81 -5.19 -9.70
C HIS A 112 -5.50 -5.73 -11.10
N ASN A 113 -5.18 -7.03 -11.16
CA ASN A 113 -4.92 -7.73 -12.43
C ASN A 113 -6.06 -8.65 -12.87
N CYS A 114 -7.28 -8.47 -12.34
CA CYS A 114 -8.44 -9.25 -12.77
C CYS A 114 -8.64 -9.20 -14.30
N HIS A 115 -9.09 -10.32 -14.86
CA HIS A 115 -9.48 -10.40 -16.26
C HIS A 115 -10.59 -9.36 -16.56
N TRP A 116 -10.63 -8.84 -17.78
CA TRP A 116 -11.67 -7.88 -18.18
C TRP A 116 -13.11 -8.45 -18.11
N LEU A 117 -13.23 -9.78 -18.23
CA LEU A 117 -14.48 -10.54 -18.01
C LEU A 117 -14.70 -10.97 -16.55
N ALA A 118 -13.90 -10.47 -15.61
CA ALA A 118 -14.10 -10.68 -14.18
C ALA A 118 -14.56 -9.40 -13.49
N ALA A 119 -15.23 -9.58 -12.36
CA ALA A 119 -15.46 -8.55 -11.36
C ALA A 119 -14.33 -8.61 -10.34
N CYS A 120 -13.81 -7.44 -9.97
CA CYS A 120 -12.90 -7.29 -8.84
C CYS A 120 -13.73 -7.22 -7.55
N ILE A 121 -13.28 -7.92 -6.53
CA ILE A 121 -13.87 -7.96 -5.20
C ILE A 121 -12.81 -7.48 -4.23
N ASP A 122 -13.08 -6.34 -3.59
CA ASP A 122 -12.23 -5.77 -2.56
C ASP A 122 -12.31 -6.64 -1.30
N LEU A 123 -11.15 -7.01 -0.74
CA LEU A 123 -11.07 -7.78 0.50
C LEU A 123 -10.32 -6.97 1.55
N PRO A 124 -10.61 -7.17 2.84
CA PRO A 124 -9.81 -6.57 3.90
C PRO A 124 -8.35 -6.98 3.78
N ASP A 125 -7.44 -6.02 3.91
CA ASP A 125 -6.01 -6.29 3.96
C ASP A 125 -5.67 -7.10 5.22
N GLU A 126 -4.87 -8.14 5.06
CA GLU A 126 -4.47 -9.06 6.13
C GLU A 126 -2.94 -9.08 6.22
N ASN A 127 -2.40 -9.02 7.44
CA ASN A 127 -0.94 -9.03 7.69
C ASN A 127 -0.16 -8.00 6.84
N HIS A 128 -0.72 -6.80 6.68
CA HIS A 128 -0.15 -5.73 5.86
C HIS A 128 0.14 -6.15 4.42
N LYS A 129 -0.75 -6.96 3.82
CA LYS A 129 -0.72 -7.31 2.40
C LYS A 129 -2.02 -6.90 1.73
N LYS A 130 -1.89 -6.36 0.52
CA LYS A 130 -2.99 -6.05 -0.38
C LYS A 130 -3.79 -7.31 -0.65
N MET A 131 -5.08 -7.29 -0.37
CA MET A 131 -5.96 -8.44 -0.60
C MET A 131 -7.13 -8.05 -1.51
N TYR A 132 -7.27 -8.78 -2.61
CA TYR A 132 -8.44 -8.70 -3.47
C TYR A 132 -8.68 -10.04 -4.15
N SER A 133 -9.89 -10.24 -4.66
CA SER A 133 -10.24 -11.43 -5.43
C SER A 133 -10.86 -11.06 -6.77
N CYS A 134 -10.67 -11.92 -7.75
CA CYS A 134 -11.24 -11.78 -9.08
C CYS A 134 -12.24 -12.92 -9.30
N LYS A 135 -13.46 -12.60 -9.72
CA LYS A 135 -14.49 -13.59 -10.02
C LYS A 135 -15.05 -13.35 -11.41
N CYS A 136 -15.04 -14.37 -12.27
CA CYS A 136 -15.61 -14.25 -13.61
C CYS A 136 -17.07 -13.76 -13.54
N LYS A 137 -17.42 -12.84 -14.45
CA LYS A 137 -18.78 -12.32 -14.59
C LYS A 137 -19.74 -13.46 -14.97
N PRO A 138 -21.05 -13.34 -14.70
CA PRO A 138 -22.05 -14.33 -15.09
C PRO A 138 -21.91 -14.76 -16.56
N GLY A 139 -21.89 -16.07 -16.82
CA GLY A 139 -21.76 -16.64 -18.17
C GLY A 139 -20.33 -16.85 -18.64
N PHE A 140 -19.34 -16.63 -17.76
CA PHE A 140 -17.93 -16.93 -17.97
C PHE A 140 -17.40 -17.81 -16.84
N VAL A 141 -16.41 -18.63 -17.15
CA VAL A 141 -15.75 -19.55 -16.21
C VAL A 141 -14.24 -19.38 -16.25
N GLY A 142 -13.57 -19.72 -15.15
CA GLY A 142 -12.12 -19.60 -14.99
C GLY A 142 -11.74 -19.18 -13.58
N ASN A 143 -10.52 -18.66 -13.42
CA ASN A 143 -9.97 -18.28 -12.11
C ASN A 143 -10.10 -16.78 -11.79
N GLY A 144 -10.84 -16.02 -12.60
CA GLY A 144 -10.98 -14.57 -12.46
C GLY A 144 -9.85 -13.74 -13.06
N PHE A 145 -8.65 -14.31 -13.23
CA PHE A 145 -7.53 -13.71 -13.96
C PHE A 145 -7.50 -14.13 -15.44
N HIS A 146 -8.09 -15.29 -15.72
CA HIS A 146 -8.44 -15.78 -17.04
C HIS A 146 -9.88 -16.25 -16.99
N CYS A 147 -10.74 -15.65 -17.81
CA CYS A 147 -12.14 -16.02 -17.93
C CYS A 147 -12.47 -16.27 -19.40
N VAL A 148 -13.04 -17.44 -19.67
CA VAL A 148 -13.50 -17.86 -20.99
C VAL A 148 -15.01 -18.01 -20.99
N ASP A 149 -15.59 -18.01 -22.18
CA ASP A 149 -17.03 -18.19 -22.35
C ASP A 149 -17.47 -19.53 -21.74
N ALA A 150 -18.47 -19.52 -20.86
CA ALA A 150 -18.94 -20.74 -20.20
C ALA A 150 -19.53 -21.78 -21.17
N CYS A 151 -19.92 -21.37 -22.37
CA CYS A 151 -20.41 -22.26 -23.42
C CYS A 151 -19.29 -22.88 -24.26
N ASP A 152 -18.08 -22.33 -24.21
CA ASP A 152 -16.96 -22.82 -24.99
C ASP A 152 -16.59 -24.25 -24.55
N GLY A 153 -16.73 -25.21 -25.46
CA GLY A 153 -16.54 -26.65 -25.19
C GLY A 153 -17.50 -27.26 -24.16
N PHE A 154 -18.55 -26.55 -23.70
CA PHE A 154 -19.43 -27.07 -22.66
C PHE A 154 -20.40 -28.14 -23.19
N CYS A 155 -21.11 -27.87 -24.28
CA CYS A 155 -22.00 -28.86 -24.89
C CYS A 155 -21.23 -29.75 -25.87
N GLN A 156 -21.44 -31.06 -25.79
CA GLN A 156 -20.80 -32.07 -26.64
C GLN A 156 -21.73 -32.49 -27.78
N ASN A 157 -21.19 -33.23 -28.75
CA ASN A 157 -21.96 -33.88 -29.82
C ASN A 157 -22.90 -32.94 -30.60
N GLY A 158 -22.41 -31.73 -30.90
CA GLY A 158 -23.18 -30.73 -31.66
C GLY A 158 -24.34 -30.09 -30.89
N GLY A 159 -24.38 -30.24 -29.55
CA GLY A 159 -25.38 -29.59 -28.72
C GLY A 159 -25.27 -28.07 -28.72
N SER A 160 -26.40 -27.37 -28.79
CA SER A 160 -26.46 -25.91 -28.72
C SER A 160 -26.40 -25.44 -27.27
N CYS A 161 -25.47 -24.54 -26.95
CA CYS A 161 -25.33 -23.98 -25.61
C CYS A 161 -26.14 -22.70 -25.43
N LEU A 162 -26.86 -22.61 -24.33
CA LEU A 162 -27.60 -21.42 -23.90
C LEU A 162 -27.13 -20.98 -22.51
N LYS A 163 -27.21 -19.67 -22.26
CA LYS A 163 -26.94 -19.07 -20.95
C LYS A 163 -28.19 -18.41 -20.41
N THR A 164 -28.47 -18.58 -19.12
CA THR A 164 -29.51 -17.81 -18.43
C THR A 164 -29.02 -16.38 -18.14
N GLY A 165 -29.92 -15.48 -17.78
CA GLY A 165 -29.53 -14.12 -17.33
C GLY A 165 -28.64 -14.11 -16.08
N ARG A 166 -28.59 -15.22 -15.32
CA ARG A 166 -27.69 -15.43 -14.18
C ARG A 166 -26.37 -16.11 -14.58
N GLY A 167 -26.18 -16.41 -15.85
CA GLY A 167 -24.95 -17.01 -16.38
C GLY A 167 -24.88 -18.53 -16.29
N GLU A 168 -25.98 -19.20 -15.93
CA GLU A 168 -26.03 -20.67 -15.88
C GLU A 168 -26.12 -21.25 -17.28
N THR A 169 -25.34 -22.29 -17.56
CA THR A 169 -25.27 -22.94 -18.87
C THR A 169 -26.24 -24.10 -18.98
N ARG A 170 -26.97 -24.16 -20.11
CA ARG A 170 -27.87 -25.27 -20.46
C ARG A 170 -27.61 -25.72 -21.90
N CYS A 171 -27.52 -27.03 -22.12
CA CYS A 171 -27.41 -27.59 -23.46
C CYS A 171 -28.78 -28.01 -24.00
N ILE A 172 -28.99 -27.79 -25.29
CA ILE A 172 -30.02 -28.43 -26.09
C ILE A 172 -29.31 -29.47 -26.95
N CYS A 173 -29.61 -30.74 -26.74
CA CYS A 173 -28.91 -31.83 -27.41
C CYS A 173 -29.46 -32.09 -28.80
N ALA A 174 -28.55 -32.44 -29.72
CA ALA A 174 -28.90 -32.94 -31.03
C ALA A 174 -29.57 -34.32 -30.91
N SER A 175 -30.31 -34.73 -31.94
CA SER A 175 -31.01 -36.02 -31.98
C SER A 175 -30.05 -37.18 -31.72
N GLY A 176 -30.46 -38.12 -30.86
CA GLY A 176 -29.65 -39.27 -30.48
C GLY A 176 -28.63 -39.00 -29.37
N PHE A 177 -28.64 -37.81 -28.74
CA PHE A 177 -27.77 -37.49 -27.61
C PHE A 177 -28.56 -36.90 -26.43
N GLY A 178 -28.07 -37.16 -25.20
CA GLY A 178 -28.69 -36.73 -23.96
C GLY A 178 -27.68 -36.45 -22.83
N GLY A 179 -28.21 -36.11 -21.65
CA GLY A 179 -27.42 -35.69 -20.48
C GLY A 179 -27.14 -34.19 -20.41
N ARG A 180 -26.60 -33.73 -19.26
CA ARG A 180 -26.41 -32.30 -18.95
C ARG A 180 -25.55 -31.54 -19.98
N ARG A 181 -24.60 -32.24 -20.60
CA ARG A 181 -23.67 -31.72 -21.61
C ARG A 181 -23.84 -32.41 -22.96
N CYS A 182 -24.94 -33.15 -23.18
CA CYS A 182 -25.15 -33.96 -24.39
C CYS A 182 -24.08 -35.04 -24.62
N GLN A 183 -23.48 -35.53 -23.53
CA GLN A 183 -22.36 -36.47 -23.58
C GLN A 183 -22.78 -37.94 -23.74
N LEU A 184 -24.05 -38.26 -23.55
CA LEU A 184 -24.59 -39.61 -23.65
C LEU A 184 -25.23 -39.80 -25.02
N ALA A 185 -25.06 -40.95 -25.65
CA ALA A 185 -25.85 -41.34 -26.82
C ALA A 185 -27.16 -41.98 -26.35
N GLU A 186 -28.29 -41.50 -26.83
CA GLU A 186 -29.63 -42.04 -26.54
C GLU A 186 -30.14 -42.77 -27.79
N GLY A 187 -29.95 -44.08 -27.80
CA GLY A 187 -30.31 -44.97 -28.90
C GLY A 187 -29.67 -46.35 -28.74
N ASN A 188 -30.33 -47.22 -27.97
CA ASN A 188 -30.23 -48.67 -28.12
C ASN A 188 -31.60 -49.18 -28.54
#